data_AF-A0A7R9DST8-F1
#
_entry.id   AF-A0A7R9DST8-F1
#
_cell.length_a   1.000
_cell.length_b   1.000
_cell.length_c   1.000
_cell.angle_alpha   90.00
_cell.angle_beta   90.00
_cell.angle_gamma   90.00
#
_symmetry.space_group_name_H-M   'P 1'
#
loop_
_entity.id
_entity.type
_entity.pdbx_description
1 polymer ?
#
loop_
_entity_poly.entity_id
_entity_poly.type
_entity_poly.pdbx_seq_one_letter_code
_entity_poly.pdbx_strand_id
1 'polypeptide(L)'
;FVLSEKPGDEEFLKLEKEKRPLLLNFSQCKLQERDFYAVIEHCTTVLDKEPDNVKALFRRGKAHVGAWNPAEARADLRKVTDLDPSLAATVLKELKVLDEMERRKDLEDKEKFEGKMF
;
A
#
# COMPACT_ATOMS: atom_id res chain seq x y z
N PHE A 1 13.93 -34.81 3.05
CA PHE A 1 14.65 -33.56 3.36
C PHE A 1 13.64 -32.50 3.73
N VAL A 2 13.23 -32.48 5.00
CA VAL A 2 12.44 -31.37 5.54
C VAL A 2 13.45 -30.26 5.79
N LEU A 3 13.35 -29.17 5.03
CA LEU A 3 14.05 -27.93 5.35
C LEU A 3 13.51 -27.50 6.71
N SER A 4 14.24 -27.83 7.77
CA SER A 4 14.01 -27.27 9.09
C SER A 4 14.42 -25.80 8.97
N GLU A 5 13.48 -24.95 8.58
CA GLU A 5 13.63 -23.50 8.60
C GLU A 5 13.90 -23.07 10.04
N LYS A 6 15.18 -23.06 10.43
CA LYS A 6 15.63 -22.49 11.69
C LYS A 6 15.59 -20.98 11.48
N PRO A 7 14.66 -20.25 12.16
CA PRO A 7 14.55 -18.82 11.96
C PRO A 7 15.87 -18.16 12.36
N GLY A 8 16.53 -17.51 11.39
CA GLY A 8 17.76 -16.75 11.61
C GLY A 8 19.06 -17.39 11.08
N ASP A 9 19.04 -18.64 10.58
CA ASP A 9 20.23 -19.20 9.91
C ASP A 9 20.48 -18.51 8.55
N GLU A 10 21.74 -18.48 8.10
CA GLU A 10 22.18 -17.73 6.91
C GLU A 10 21.45 -18.16 5.63
N GLU A 11 21.15 -19.45 5.50
CA GLU A 11 20.37 -20.02 4.40
C GLU A 11 18.90 -19.55 4.42
N PHE A 12 18.31 -19.45 5.62
CA PHE A 12 16.95 -18.94 5.83
C PHE A 12 16.86 -17.44 5.47
N LEU A 13 17.82 -16.64 5.92
CA LEU A 13 17.89 -15.21 5.60
C LEU A 13 18.08 -14.96 4.09
N LYS A 14 18.86 -15.82 3.42
CA LYS A 14 19.05 -15.76 1.97
C LYS A 14 17.76 -16.09 1.22
N LEU A 15 17.05 -17.14 1.64
CA LEU A 15 15.77 -17.51 1.05
C LEU A 15 14.71 -16.42 1.22
N GLU A 16 14.62 -15.84 2.43
CA GLU A 16 13.73 -14.70 2.72
C GLU A 16 14.07 -13.49 1.84
N LYS A 17 15.35 -13.26 1.53
CA LYS A 17 15.79 -12.21 0.61
C LYS A 17 15.35 -12.46 -0.84
N GLU A 18 15.41 -13.70 -1.30
CA GLU A 18 14.96 -14.07 -2.65
C GLU A 18 13.42 -14.07 -2.78
N LYS A 19 12.69 -14.30 -1.67
CA LYS A 19 11.22 -14.29 -1.64
C LYS A 19 10.60 -12.89 -1.79
N ARG A 20 11.28 -11.83 -1.34
CA ARG A 20 10.77 -10.44 -1.38
C ARG A 20 10.39 -9.94 -2.78
N PRO A 21 11.20 -10.08 -3.84
CA PRO A 21 10.78 -9.68 -5.19
C PRO A 21 9.56 -10.46 -5.68
N LEU A 22 9.40 -11.73 -5.28
CA LEU A 22 8.22 -12.54 -5.61
C LEU A 22 6.97 -12.02 -4.89
N LEU A 23 7.06 -11.73 -3.59
CA LEU A 23 6.00 -11.09 -2.81
C LEU A 23 5.57 -9.75 -3.40
N LEU A 24 6.54 -8.95 -3.85
CA LEU A 24 6.30 -7.68 -4.52
C LEU A 24 5.56 -7.87 -5.84
N ASN A 25 5.99 -8.82 -6.68
CA ASN A 25 5.30 -9.12 -7.95
C ASN A 25 3.88 -9.66 -7.71
N PHE A 26 3.71 -10.54 -6.72
CA PHE A 26 2.40 -11.04 -6.32
C PHE A 26 1.47 -9.91 -5.86
N SER A 27 1.99 -8.99 -5.04
CA SER A 27 1.26 -7.78 -4.60
C SER A 27 0.82 -6.93 -5.80
N GLN A 28 1.63 -6.85 -6.85
CA GLN A 28 1.26 -6.13 -8.07
C GLN A 28 0.06 -6.80 -8.78
N CYS A 29 0.05 -8.12 -8.87
CA CYS A 29 -1.08 -8.88 -9.44
C CYS A 29 -2.35 -8.67 -8.60
N LYS A 30 -2.23 -8.79 -7.27
CA LYS A 30 -3.34 -8.57 -6.34
C LYS A 30 -3.92 -7.16 -6.42
N LEU A 31 -3.09 -6.16 -6.66
CA LEU A 31 -3.54 -4.79 -6.88
C LEU A 31 -4.39 -4.66 -8.16
N GLN A 32 -4.08 -5.41 -9.22
CA GLN A 32 -4.91 -5.45 -10.44
C GLN A 32 -6.24 -6.18 -10.20
N GLU A 33 -6.23 -7.22 -9.36
CA GLU A 33 -7.43 -7.94 -8.92
C GLU A 33 -8.29 -7.12 -7.94
N ARG A 34 -7.82 -5.95 -7.49
CA ARG A 34 -8.44 -5.11 -6.46
C ARG A 34 -8.56 -5.80 -5.09
N ASP A 35 -7.71 -6.79 -4.83
CA ASP A 35 -7.58 -7.47 -3.55
C ASP A 35 -6.66 -6.65 -2.63
N PHE A 36 -7.18 -5.53 -2.14
CA PHE A 36 -6.37 -4.51 -1.46
C PHE A 36 -5.80 -4.99 -0.12
N TYR A 37 -6.52 -5.83 0.63
CA TYR A 37 -6.07 -6.33 1.92
C TYR A 37 -4.86 -7.26 1.78
N ALA A 38 -4.86 -8.16 0.78
CA ALA A 38 -3.71 -9.00 0.49
C ALA A 38 -2.47 -8.17 0.10
N VAL A 39 -2.66 -7.08 -0.67
CA VAL A 39 -1.57 -6.15 -1.00
C VAL A 39 -0.99 -5.51 0.26
N ILE A 40 -1.86 -5.03 1.16
CA ILE A 40 -1.45 -4.38 2.42
C ILE A 40 -0.64 -5.35 3.28
N GLU A 41 -1.11 -6.59 3.44
CA GLU A 41 -0.43 -7.62 4.23
C GLU A 41 0.97 -7.94 3.67
N HIS A 42 1.05 -8.25 2.37
CA HIS A 42 2.32 -8.62 1.75
C HIS A 42 3.31 -7.46 1.67
N CYS A 43 2.85 -6.26 1.38
CA CYS A 43 3.73 -5.09 1.38
C CYS A 43 4.19 -4.72 2.78
N THR A 44 3.35 -4.90 3.82
CA THR A 44 3.76 -4.70 5.22
C THR A 44 4.85 -5.68 5.62
N THR A 45 4.71 -6.97 5.25
CA THR A 45 5.75 -7.98 5.49
C THR A 45 7.10 -7.59 4.86
N VAL A 46 7.08 -7.01 3.65
CA VAL A 46 8.30 -6.50 3.00
C VAL A 46 8.86 -5.30 3.75
N LEU A 47 8.01 -4.36 4.18
CA LEU A 47 8.41 -3.13 4.87
C LEU A 47 8.93 -3.36 6.29
N ASP A 48 8.51 -4.44 6.96
CA ASP A 48 9.07 -4.84 8.26
C ASP A 48 10.56 -5.20 8.16
N LYS A 49 11.03 -5.57 6.97
CA LYS A 49 12.44 -5.89 6.69
C LYS A 49 13.17 -4.81 5.91
N GLU A 50 12.46 -4.14 5.01
CA GLU A 50 12.98 -3.07 4.16
C GLU A 50 12.06 -1.84 4.26
N PRO A 51 12.14 -1.05 5.35
CA PRO A 51 11.19 0.05 5.62
C PRO A 51 11.16 1.12 4.54
N ASP A 52 12.24 1.23 3.76
CA ASP A 52 12.43 2.23 2.70
C ASP A 52 12.27 1.61 1.29
N ASN A 53 11.66 0.43 1.19
CA ASN A 53 11.36 -0.17 -0.11
C ASN A 53 10.26 0.63 -0.83
N VAL A 54 10.70 1.48 -1.77
CA VAL A 54 9.84 2.39 -2.55
C VAL A 54 8.70 1.63 -3.26
N LYS A 55 8.95 0.43 -3.79
CA LYS A 55 7.93 -0.37 -4.49
C LYS A 55 6.86 -0.87 -3.52
N ALA A 56 7.25 -1.33 -2.33
CA ALA A 56 6.32 -1.78 -1.30
C ALA A 56 5.47 -0.61 -0.77
N LEU A 57 6.10 0.52 -0.45
CA LEU A 57 5.39 1.74 0.00
C LEU A 57 4.38 2.21 -1.05
N PHE A 58 4.78 2.30 -2.31
CA PHE A 58 3.89 2.76 -3.37
C PHE A 58 2.69 1.83 -3.57
N ARG A 59 2.92 0.51 -3.59
CA ARG A 59 1.84 -0.48 -3.75
C ARG A 59 0.90 -0.51 -2.55
N ARG A 60 1.43 -0.43 -1.33
CA ARG A 60 0.62 -0.36 -0.10
C ARG A 60 -0.20 0.93 -0.03
N GLY A 61 0.41 2.07 -0.38
CA GLY A 61 -0.29 3.35 -0.48
C GLY A 61 -1.48 3.29 -1.46
N LYS A 62 -1.28 2.71 -2.65
CA LYS A 62 -2.38 2.49 -3.62
C LYS A 62 -3.46 1.56 -3.10
N ALA A 63 -3.08 0.49 -2.39
CA ALA A 63 -4.04 -0.42 -1.79
C ALA A 63 -4.86 0.27 -0.68
N HIS A 64 -4.23 1.13 0.13
CA HIS A 64 -4.92 1.94 1.12
C HIS A 64 -5.92 2.93 0.48
N VAL A 65 -5.60 3.53 -0.67
CA VAL A 65 -6.60 4.32 -1.43
C VAL A 65 -7.79 3.43 -1.82
N GLY A 66 -7.53 2.24 -2.36
CA GLY A 66 -8.59 1.29 -2.74
C GLY A 66 -9.43 0.75 -1.58
N ALA A 67 -8.82 0.62 -0.40
CA ALA A 67 -9.46 0.11 0.82
C ALA A 67 -10.13 1.21 1.67
N TRP A 68 -10.13 2.47 1.22
CA TRP A 68 -10.66 3.62 1.97
C TRP A 68 -9.90 3.95 3.28
N ASN A 69 -8.57 3.87 3.25
CA ASN A 69 -7.67 4.23 4.35
C ASN A 69 -6.85 5.48 3.99
N PRO A 70 -7.45 6.69 4.03
CA PRO A 70 -6.82 7.90 3.50
C PRO A 70 -5.56 8.33 4.26
N ALA A 71 -5.54 8.16 5.59
CA ALA A 71 -4.40 8.59 6.41
C ALA A 71 -3.15 7.76 6.09
N GLU A 72 -3.31 6.44 6.06
CA GLU A 72 -2.26 5.46 5.75
C GLU A 72 -1.79 5.60 4.30
N ALA A 73 -2.72 5.79 3.35
CA ALA A 73 -2.39 6.05 1.96
C ALA A 73 -1.48 7.27 1.81
N ARG A 74 -1.82 8.38 2.47
CA ARG A 74 -1.01 9.62 2.42
C ARG A 74 0.35 9.42 3.07
N ALA A 75 0.43 8.71 4.18
CA ALA A 75 1.70 8.44 4.86
C ALA A 75 2.67 7.67 3.96
N ASP A 76 2.20 6.56 3.38
CA ASP A 76 3.01 5.75 2.47
C ASP A 76 3.43 6.52 1.22
N LEU A 77 2.49 7.23 0.59
CA LEU A 77 2.75 7.99 -0.63
C LEU A 77 3.72 9.17 -0.42
N ARG A 78 3.64 9.88 0.71
CA ARG A 78 4.63 10.92 1.04
C ARG A 78 6.02 10.32 1.24
N LYS A 79 6.11 9.19 1.94
CA LYS A 79 7.40 8.50 2.12
C LYS A 79 8.01 8.07 0.77
N VAL A 80 7.19 7.68 -0.21
CA VAL A 80 7.66 7.41 -1.59
C VAL A 80 8.33 8.64 -2.19
N THR A 81 7.73 9.83 -2.08
CA THR A 81 8.31 11.06 -2.65
C THR A 81 9.56 11.53 -1.92
N ASP A 82 9.65 11.26 -0.62
CA ASP A 82 10.83 11.60 0.17
C ASP A 82 12.03 10.72 -0.22
N LEU A 83 11.79 9.45 -0.55
CA LEU A 83 12.81 8.48 -0.96
C LEU A 83 13.16 8.55 -2.45
N ASP A 84 12.17 8.74 -3.32
CA ASP A 84 12.33 8.83 -4.76
C ASP A 84 11.50 10.00 -5.33
N PRO A 85 12.11 11.21 -5.39
CA PRO A 85 11.45 12.39 -5.94
C PRO A 85 11.02 12.26 -7.41
N SER A 86 11.60 11.32 -8.17
CA SER A 86 11.21 11.11 -9.57
C SER A 86 9.77 10.59 -9.70
N LEU A 87 9.25 9.96 -8.65
CA LEU A 87 7.88 9.46 -8.58
C LEU A 87 6.86 10.52 -8.15
N ALA A 88 7.28 11.75 -7.83
CA ALA A 88 6.41 12.80 -7.31
C ALA A 88 5.18 13.08 -8.20
N ALA A 89 5.36 13.12 -9.53
CA ALA A 89 4.25 13.33 -10.45
C ALA A 89 3.23 12.19 -10.42
N THR A 90 3.69 10.94 -10.23
CA THR A 90 2.83 9.76 -10.13
C THR A 90 2.10 9.75 -8.79
N VAL A 91 2.82 9.99 -7.69
CA VAL A 91 2.23 10.07 -6.35
C VAL A 91 1.18 11.18 -6.27
N LEU A 92 1.45 12.35 -6.85
CA LEU A 92 0.51 13.46 -6.85
C LEU A 92 -0.83 13.09 -7.54
N LYS A 93 -0.79 12.24 -8.57
CA LYS A 93 -2.03 11.75 -9.20
C LYS A 93 -2.84 10.89 -8.25
N GLU A 94 -2.20 9.97 -7.54
CA GLU A 94 -2.88 9.10 -6.56
C GLU A 94 -3.45 9.91 -5.38
N LEU A 95 -2.72 10.92 -4.90
CA LEU A 95 -3.21 11.83 -3.86
C LEU A 95 -4.42 12.66 -4.31
N LYS A 96 -4.44 13.13 -5.56
CA LYS A 96 -5.61 13.84 -6.11
C LYS A 96 -6.84 12.96 -6.18
N VAL A 97 -6.69 11.69 -6.59
CA VAL A 97 -7.79 10.72 -6.60
C VAL A 97 -8.37 10.55 -5.19
N LEU A 98 -7.50 10.46 -4.19
CA LEU A 98 -7.92 10.38 -2.79
C LEU A 98 -8.66 11.64 -2.32
N ASP A 99 -8.14 12.84 -2.63
CA ASP A 99 -8.78 14.12 -2.28
C ASP A 99 -10.19 14.24 -2.91
N GLU A 100 -10.34 13.85 -4.18
CA GLU A 100 -11.62 13.86 -4.89
C GLU A 100 -12.62 12.86 -4.28
N MET A 101 -12.12 11.68 -3.93
CA MET A 101 -12.89 10.65 -3.24
C MET A 101 -13.44 11.17 -1.91
N GLU A 102 -12.59 11.73 -1.05
CA GLU A 102 -12.98 12.28 0.26
C GLU A 102 -14.00 13.42 0.10
N ARG A 103 -13.75 14.36 -0.82
CA ARG A 103 -14.70 15.45 -1.10
C ARG A 103 -16.08 14.93 -1.52
N ARG A 104 -16.14 13.91 -2.37
CA ARG A 104 -17.41 13.32 -2.78
C ARG A 104 -18.15 12.70 -1.60
N LYS A 105 -17.44 11.98 -0.73
CA LYS A 105 -18.04 11.40 0.48
C LYS A 105 -18.60 12.47 1.42
N ASP A 106 -17.85 13.56 1.62
CA ASP A 106 -18.30 14.68 2.45
C ASP A 106 -19.57 15.35 1.89
N LEU A 107 -19.67 15.47 0.56
CA LEU A 107 -20.88 16.00 -0.10
C LEU A 107 -22.07 15.04 0.08
N GLU A 108 -21.87 13.75 -0.19
CA GLU A 108 -22.92 12.73 0.00
C GLU A 108 -23.42 12.67 1.45
N ASP A 109 -22.51 12.81 2.41
CA ASP A 109 -22.88 12.81 3.82
C ASP A 109 -23.68 14.08 4.16
N LYS A 110 -23.29 15.27 3.69
CA LYS A 110 -24.07 16.51 3.85
C LYS A 110 -25.48 16.41 3.29
N GLU A 111 -25.63 15.91 2.06
CA GLU A 111 -26.94 15.73 1.43
C GLU A 111 -27.84 14.78 2.24
N LYS A 112 -27.28 13.69 2.78
CA LYS A 112 -28.01 12.76 3.67
C LYS A 112 -28.43 13.40 4.99
N PHE A 113 -27.65 14.34 5.53
CA PHE A 113 -28.02 15.07 6.74
C PHE A 113 -29.13 16.08 6.45
N GLU A 114 -29.04 16.84 5.37
CA GLU A 114 -30.05 17.83 4.96
C GLU A 114 -31.38 17.17 4.59
N GLY A 115 -31.36 16.05 3.88
CA GLY A 115 -32.56 15.29 3.51
C GLY A 115 -33.26 14.57 4.67
N LYS A 116 -32.64 14.48 5.86
CA LYS A 116 -33.25 13.94 7.09
C LYS A 116 -33.88 15.02 7.99
N MET A 117 -33.68 16.31 7.68
CA MET A 117 -34.28 17.42 8.41
C MET A 117 -35.65 17.87 7.87
N PHE A 118 -36.12 17.26 6.78
CA PHE A 118 -37.45 17.45 6.20
C PHE A 118 -38.21 16.12 6.19
#